data_AF-A0A1Q5F0J3-F1
#
_entry.id   AF-A0A1Q5F0J3-F1
#
_cell.length_a   1.000
_cell.length_b   1.000
_cell.length_c   1.000
_cell.angle_alpha   90.00
_cell.angle_beta   90.00
_cell.angle_gamma   90.00
#
_symmetry.space_group_name_H-M   'P 1'
#
loop_
_entity.id
_entity.type
_entity.pdbx_description
1 polymer ?
#
loop_
_entity_poly.entity_id
_entity_poly.type
_entity_poly.pdbx_seq_one_letter_code
_entity_poly.pdbx_strand_id
1 'polypeptide(L)'
;MIWVVLGFNRSDDELVVEWTLPPSFDEASAAELVGPWPDLIGSSFPLSDDQLPVIEELIGVKADGAQVSYFLEAQQGQHEVRSPRQST
;
A
#
# COMPACT_ATOMS: atom_id res chain seq x y z
N MET A 1 12.49 -0.82 -1.94
CA MET A 1 11.29 -0.71 -1.11
C MET A 1 10.20 -0.12 -1.97
N ILE A 2 9.00 -0.68 -1.94
CA ILE A 2 7.86 -0.20 -2.71
C ILE A 2 6.73 0.10 -1.73
N TRP A 3 6.02 1.18 -1.95
CA TRP A 3 4.83 1.52 -1.19
C TRP A 3 3.61 1.04 -1.95
N VAL A 4 2.70 0.40 -1.24
CA VAL A 4 1.45 -0.11 -1.81
C VAL A 4 0.28 0.29 -0.94
N VAL A 5 -0.86 0.47 -1.57
CA VAL A 5 -2.15 0.61 -0.90
C VAL A 5 -2.93 -0.67 -1.11
N LEU A 6 -3.26 -1.33 0.00
CA LEU A 6 -4.07 -2.54 0.05
C LEU A 6 -5.49 -2.14 0.43
N GLY A 7 -6.49 -2.63 -0.31
CA GLY A 7 -7.90 -2.44 0.02
C GLY A 7 -8.58 -3.78 0.27
N PHE A 8 -9.16 -3.91 1.45
CA PHE A 8 -9.88 -5.10 1.89
C PHE A 8 -11.38 -4.83 1.92
N ASN A 9 -12.17 -5.78 1.45
CA ASN A 9 -13.62 -5.70 1.55
C ASN A 9 -14.05 -5.72 3.01
N ARG A 10 -14.85 -4.74 3.43
CA ARG A 10 -15.34 -4.65 4.82
C ARG A 10 -16.26 -5.79 5.24
N SER A 11 -16.81 -6.54 4.28
CA SER A 11 -17.79 -7.60 4.55
C SER A 11 -17.15 -8.94 4.87
N ASP A 12 -16.01 -9.24 4.26
CA ASP A 12 -15.37 -10.57 4.28
C ASP A 12 -13.85 -10.54 4.48
N ASP A 13 -13.26 -9.35 4.60
CA ASP A 13 -11.82 -9.12 4.77
C ASP A 13 -10.95 -9.69 3.63
N GLU A 14 -11.50 -9.96 2.45
CA GLU A 14 -10.72 -10.32 1.27
C GLU A 14 -10.02 -9.10 0.66
N LEU A 15 -8.78 -9.30 0.22
CA LEU A 15 -8.03 -8.29 -0.53
C LEU A 15 -8.68 -8.13 -1.92
N VAL A 16 -9.24 -6.95 -2.17
CA VAL A 16 -9.93 -6.61 -3.43
C VAL A 16 -9.16 -5.57 -4.24
N VAL A 17 -8.22 -4.87 -3.62
CA VAL A 17 -7.43 -3.80 -4.23
C VAL A 17 -5.97 -3.91 -3.80
N GLU A 18 -5.06 -3.83 -4.77
CA GLU A 18 -3.64 -3.61 -4.53
C GLU A 18 -3.15 -2.55 -5.53
N TRP A 19 -2.71 -1.40 -5.02
CA TRP A 19 -2.21 -0.30 -5.82
C TRP A 19 -0.77 0.00 -5.46
N THR A 20 0.13 -0.15 -6.44
CA THR A 20 1.52 0.29 -6.27
C THR A 20 1.60 1.81 -6.40
N LEU A 21 2.14 2.47 -5.39
CA LEU A 21 2.39 3.90 -5.42
C LEU A 21 3.60 4.22 -6.31
N PRO A 22 3.65 5.43 -6.91
CA PRO A 22 4.77 5.82 -7.75
C PRO A 22 6.09 5.83 -6.96
N PRO A 23 7.24 5.61 -7.62
CA PRO A 23 8.55 5.57 -6.96
C PRO A 23 8.97 6.92 -6.35
N SER A 24 8.28 8.01 -6.70
CA SER A 24 8.43 9.32 -6.06
C SER A 24 7.77 9.39 -4.68
N PHE A 25 6.93 8.42 -4.31
CA PHE A 25 6.33 8.33 -2.98
C PHE A 25 7.34 7.71 -2.02
N ASP A 26 7.79 8.50 -1.05
CA ASP A 26 8.82 8.10 -0.09
C ASP A 26 8.30 8.11 1.36
N GLU A 27 9.19 7.76 2.30
CA GLU A 27 8.86 7.66 3.72
C GLU A 27 8.35 8.97 4.32
N ALA A 28 8.81 10.13 3.84
CA ALA A 28 8.31 11.42 4.31
C ALA A 28 6.84 11.62 3.89
N SER A 29 6.49 11.29 2.64
CA SER A 29 5.10 11.33 2.17
C SER A 29 4.21 10.36 2.94
N ALA A 30 4.72 9.16 3.26
CA ALA A 30 4.03 8.20 4.11
C ALA A 30 3.80 8.76 5.53
N ALA A 31 4.81 9.39 6.13
CA ALA A 31 4.71 9.99 7.45
C ALA A 31 3.75 11.19 7.50
N GLU A 32 3.64 11.97 6.42
CA GLU A 32 2.63 13.03 6.30
C GLU A 32 1.21 12.46 6.22
N LEU A 33 1.04 11.30 5.58
CA LEU A 33 -0.25 10.60 5.52
C LEU A 33 -0.60 9.97 6.86
N VAL A 34 0.15 8.97 7.32
CA VAL A 34 -0.24 8.13 8.46
C VAL A 34 0.29 8.64 9.81
N GLY A 35 1.18 9.63 9.81
CA GLY A 35 1.85 10.16 11.00
C GLY A 35 3.29 9.64 11.17
N PRO A 36 4.06 10.22 12.11
CA PRO A 36 5.44 9.81 12.35
C PRO A 36 5.49 8.49 13.12
N TRP A 37 5.62 7.38 12.38
CA TRP A 37 5.78 6.04 12.96
C TRP A 37 7.24 5.57 12.85
N PRO A 38 7.82 5.05 13.94
CA PRO A 38 9.23 4.63 13.95
C PRO A 38 9.51 3.34 13.15
N ASP A 39 8.48 2.57 12.79
CA ASP A 39 8.62 1.26 12.15
C ASP A 39 7.59 1.08 11.02
N LEU A 40 7.73 1.89 9.97
CA LEU A 40 6.84 1.83 8.79
C LEU A 40 7.05 0.58 7.93
N ILE A 41 8.16 -0.15 8.12
CA ILE A 41 8.58 -1.25 7.26
C ILE A 41 7.90 -2.56 7.70
N GLY A 42 7.11 -3.18 6.83
CA GLY A 42 6.43 -4.44 7.15
C GLY A 42 5.23 -4.31 8.09
N SER A 43 4.76 -3.08 8.32
CA SER A 43 3.50 -2.78 9.01
C SER A 43 2.49 -2.20 8.03
N SER A 44 1.23 -2.60 8.17
CA SER A 44 0.10 -2.03 7.44
C SER A 44 -0.56 -0.94 8.28
N PHE A 45 -0.70 0.27 7.72
CA PHE A 45 -1.27 1.43 8.39
C PHE A 45 -2.63 1.79 7.81
N PRO A 46 -3.69 1.90 8.61
CA PRO A 46 -5.02 2.22 8.10
C PRO A 46 -5.05 3.62 7.50
N LEU A 47 -5.68 3.75 6.33
CA LEU A 47 -5.99 5.01 5.68
C LEU A 47 -7.43 5.42 6.03
N SER A 48 -7.58 6.66 6.49
CA SER A 48 -8.86 7.28 6.79
C SER A 48 -9.45 7.92 5.53
N ASP A 49 -10.77 8.16 5.53
CA ASP A 49 -11.46 8.77 4.39
C ASP A 49 -10.88 10.15 4.00
N ASP A 50 -10.35 10.93 4.94
CA ASP A 50 -9.64 12.19 4.68
C ASP A 50 -8.31 12.03 3.93
N GLN A 51 -7.67 10.85 4.01
CA GLN A 51 -6.39 10.55 3.37
C GLN A 51 -6.56 9.94 1.98
N LEU A 52 -7.72 9.34 1.68
CA LEU A 52 -7.99 8.69 0.39
C LEU A 52 -7.84 9.64 -0.81
N PRO A 53 -8.31 10.90 -0.79
CA PRO A 53 -8.16 11.81 -1.92
C PRO A 53 -6.71 12.04 -2.37
N VAL A 54 -5.76 12.01 -1.44
CA VAL A 54 -4.32 12.14 -1.74
C VAL A 54 -3.83 10.94 -2.54
N ILE A 55 -4.25 9.74 -2.16
CA ILE A 55 -3.92 8.51 -2.89
C ILE A 55 -4.60 8.52 -4.25
N GLU A 56 -5.90 8.86 -4.32
CA GLU A 56 -6.66 8.96 -5.57
C GLU A 56 -5.97 9.88 -6.59
N GLU A 57 -5.45 11.03 -6.16
CA GLU A 57 -4.70 11.96 -7.01
C GLU A 57 -3.36 11.37 -7.47
N LEU A 58 -2.63 10.67 -6.59
CA LEU A 58 -1.31 10.10 -6.87
C LEU A 58 -1.36 9.00 -7.94
N ILE A 59 -2.37 8.14 -7.92
CA ILE A 59 -2.48 6.99 -8.82
C ILE A 59 -3.61 7.12 -9.86
N GLY A 60 -4.41 8.18 -9.79
CA GLY A 60 -5.48 8.47 -10.75
C GLY A 60 -6.67 7.50 -10.68
N VAL A 61 -6.96 6.97 -9.49
CA VAL A 61 -8.09 6.06 -9.26
C VAL A 61 -9.10 6.67 -8.29
N LYS A 62 -10.26 6.03 -8.13
CA LYS A 62 -11.25 6.42 -7.13
C LYS A 62 -11.43 5.32 -6.10
N ALA A 63 -11.24 5.65 -4.83
CA ALA A 63 -11.41 4.76 -3.70
C ALA A 63 -12.89 4.68 -3.29
N ASP A 64 -13.38 3.46 -3.06
CA ASP A 64 -14.67 3.22 -2.43
C ASP A 64 -14.50 3.03 -0.92
N GLY A 65 -14.40 4.13 -0.17
CA GLY A 65 -14.27 4.12 1.29
C GLY A 65 -15.50 3.60 2.04
N ALA A 66 -16.64 3.39 1.35
CA ALA A 66 -17.84 2.84 1.96
C ALA A 66 -17.75 1.31 2.10
N GLN A 67 -17.26 0.64 1.06
CA GLN A 67 -17.19 -0.82 0.99
C GLN A 67 -15.81 -1.39 1.29
N VAL A 68 -14.75 -0.59 1.15
CA VAL A 68 -13.36 -1.04 1.24
C VAL A 68 -12.62 -0.29 2.35
N SER A 69 -11.88 -1.04 3.16
CA SER A 69 -10.92 -0.50 4.13
C SER A 69 -9.53 -0.50 3.49
N TYR A 70 -8.90 0.68 3.44
CA TYR A 70 -7.60 0.86 2.80
C TYR A 70 -6.48 0.94 3.82
N PHE A 71 -5.32 0.39 3.46
CA PHE A 71 -4.12 0.38 4.29
C PHE A 71 -2.90 0.72 3.43
N LEU A 72 -2.01 1.55 3.96
CA LEU A 72 -0.70 1.80 3.38
C LEU A 72 0.30 0.79 3.94
N GLU A 73 1.00 0.10 3.07
CA GLU A 73 2.04 -0.85 3.46
C GLU A 73 3.34 -0.59 2.70
N ALA A 74 4.44 -0.70 3.43
CA ALA A 74 5.77 -0.60 2.87
C ALA A 74 6.37 -1.99 2.68
N GLN A 75 6.46 -2.44 1.43
CA GLN A 75 6.98 -3.75 1.08
C GLN A 75 8.45 -3.67 0.67
N GLN A 76 9.22 -4.69 1.05
CA GLN A 76 10.52 -4.88 0.43
C GLN A 76 10.30 -5.30 -1.02
N GLY A 77 10.38 -4.32 -1.93
CA GLY A 77 10.28 -4.54 -3.37
C GLY A 77 11.08 -5.78 -3.75
N GLN A 78 10.41 -6.77 -4.31
CA GLN A 78 11.02 -8.07 -4.57
C GLN A 78 12.25 -7.86 -5.45
N HIS A 79 13.43 -8.09 -4.88
CA HIS A 79 14.54 -8.55 -5.69
C HIS A 79 14.13 -9.95 -6.12
N GLU A 80 13.62 -10.08 -7.35
CA GLU A 80 13.41 -11.38 -7.95
C GLU A 80 14.76 -12.12 -7.97
N VAL A 81 14.92 -13.10 -7.09
CA VAL A 81 15.88 -14.19 -7.27
C VAL A 81 15.09 -15.48 -7.41
N ARG A 82 14.18 -15.51 -8.39
CA ARG A 82 13.65 -16.77 -8.92
C ARG A 82 14.72 -17.41 -9.80
N SER A 83 15.77 -17.96 -9.19
CA SER A 83 16.60 -18.95 -9.88
C SER A 83 15.79 -20.24 -9.99
N PRO A 84 15.35 -20.68 -11.19
CA PRO A 84 14.85 -22.03 -11.32
C PRO A 84 16.00 -22.98 -11.00
N ARG A 85 15.83 -23.83 -9.98
CA ARG A 85 16.64 -25.05 -9.83
C ARG A 85 16.40 -25.89 -11.08
N GLN A 86 17.27 -25.78 -12.07
CA GLN A 86 17.43 -26.86 -13.04
C GLN A 86 18.34 -27.90 -12.40
N SER A 87 17.72 -29.01 -12.01
CA SER A 87 18.40 -30.23 -11.61
C SER A 87 19.15 -30.77 -12.84
N THR A 88 20.43 -31.09 -12.67
CA THR A 88 21.21 -31.89 -13.63
C THR A 88 21.22 -33.33 -13.15
#